data_AF-A0A2M7FNB3-F1
#
_entry.id   AF-A0A2M7FNB3-F1
#
_cell.length_a   1.000
_cell.length_b   1.000
_cell.length_c   1.000
_cell.angle_alpha   90.00
_cell.angle_beta   90.00
_cell.angle_gamma   90.00
#
_symmetry.space_group_name_H-M   'P 1'
#
loop_
_entity.id
_entity.type
_entity.pdbx_description
1 polymer ?
#
loop_
_entity_poly.entity_id
_entity_poly.type
_entity_poly.pdbx_seq_one_letter_code
_entity_poly.pdbx_strand_id
1 'polypeptide(L)'
;MQENIYERIHQTLTWKRIIAFNLVLFLVLIVPISVRLAQDSTENRSSAAEEIPVVIPPPNYPAVAPSIDRVNTFFGKTGDTIVILGANYGDYQWGSRIYVGNIEAPKESVVRWSNNILEVKIPDGARTGGVWVVVNSKEARWNGSLLLYDVARSAQIGLQKITNNTGRLYLINATGTKSGMVEISYVSEPFSLIPQQGVTFISQEPSTDSLGKKLKVSFEIEIPLPSTRSVLAEYNYPGLGNIEIIRAELYDTNRRLLPIFSDPLSIKVKP
;
A
#
# COMPACT_ATOMS: atom_id res chain seq x y z
N MET A 1 -83.07 71.10 -2.71
CA MET A 1 -83.00 70.13 -3.83
C MET A 1 -82.32 68.90 -3.31
N GLN A 2 -83.03 67.78 -3.31
CA GLN A 2 -82.51 66.49 -2.85
C GLN A 2 -81.62 65.96 -3.97
N GLU A 3 -80.32 65.87 -3.71
CA GLU A 3 -79.33 65.43 -4.70
C GLU A 3 -79.74 64.05 -5.24
N ASN A 4 -79.81 63.93 -6.57
CA ASN A 4 -80.24 62.70 -7.21
C ASN A 4 -79.19 61.61 -6.95
N ILE A 5 -79.63 60.37 -6.70
CA ILE A 5 -78.75 59.25 -6.35
C ILE A 5 -77.63 59.05 -7.38
N TYR A 6 -77.90 59.36 -8.66
CA TYR A 6 -76.92 59.30 -9.75
C TYR A 6 -75.79 60.33 -9.61
N GLU A 7 -76.08 61.56 -9.19
CA GLU A 7 -75.07 62.60 -8.98
C GLU A 7 -74.16 62.23 -7.81
N ARG A 8 -74.76 61.68 -6.74
CA ARG A 8 -74.02 61.17 -5.59
C ARG A 8 -73.11 60.01 -5.95
N ILE A 9 -73.55 59.07 -6.79
CA ILE A 9 -72.73 57.97 -7.30
C ILE A 9 -71.58 58.51 -8.15
N HIS A 10 -71.82 59.49 -9.02
CA HIS A 10 -70.77 60.03 -9.89
C HIS A 10 -69.66 60.78 -9.13
N GLN A 11 -70.03 61.48 -8.04
CA GLN A 11 -69.05 62.16 -7.18
C GLN A 11 -68.29 61.17 -6.26
N THR A 12 -68.92 60.08 -5.84
CA THR A 12 -68.33 59.10 -4.92
C THR A 12 -67.51 58.01 -5.62
N LEU A 13 -68.01 57.45 -6.73
CA LEU A 13 -67.37 56.47 -7.62
C LEU A 13 -66.89 57.13 -8.93
N THR A 14 -65.85 57.97 -8.84
CA THR A 14 -65.16 58.44 -10.05
C THR A 14 -64.38 57.29 -10.70
N TRP A 15 -64.23 57.30 -12.03
CA TRP A 15 -63.50 56.24 -12.76
C TRP A 15 -62.08 56.01 -12.23
N LYS A 16 -61.41 57.09 -11.80
CA LYS A 16 -60.09 57.02 -11.13
C LYS A 16 -60.14 56.22 -9.83
N ARG A 17 -61.19 56.37 -9.01
CA ARG A 17 -61.39 55.59 -7.77
C ARG A 17 -61.72 54.13 -8.04
N ILE A 18 -62.49 53.85 -9.11
CA ILE A 18 -62.79 52.47 -9.53
C ILE A 18 -61.51 51.75 -9.97
N ILE A 19 -60.67 52.40 -10.77
CA ILE A 19 -59.37 51.84 -11.18
C ILE A 19 -58.46 51.64 -9.97
N ALA A 20 -58.35 52.64 -9.11
CA ALA A 20 -57.51 52.54 -7.91
C ALA A 20 -57.98 51.40 -7.00
N PHE A 21 -59.29 51.24 -6.81
CA PHE A 21 -59.86 50.14 -6.04
C PHE A 21 -59.55 48.77 -6.66
N ASN A 22 -59.75 48.61 -7.97
CA ASN A 22 -59.44 47.35 -8.66
C ASN A 22 -57.94 47.02 -8.63
N LEU A 23 -57.07 48.04 -8.74
CA LEU A 23 -55.62 47.86 -8.70
C LEU A 23 -55.16 47.44 -7.29
N VAL A 24 -55.72 48.04 -6.25
CA VAL A 24 -55.47 47.61 -4.86
C VAL A 24 -56.00 46.20 -4.63
N LEU A 25 -57.21 45.88 -5.08
CA LEU A 25 -57.79 44.54 -4.97
C LEU A 25 -56.92 43.49 -5.67
N PHE A 26 -56.43 43.81 -6.87
CA PHE A 26 -55.53 42.95 -7.64
C PHE A 26 -54.22 42.70 -6.90
N LEU A 27 -53.59 43.75 -6.35
CA LEU A 27 -52.35 43.62 -5.58
C LEU A 27 -52.54 42.80 -4.30
N VAL A 28 -53.64 43.01 -3.58
CA VAL A 28 -53.97 42.24 -2.36
C VAL A 28 -54.16 40.76 -2.67
N LEU A 29 -54.68 40.41 -3.85
CA LEU A 29 -54.84 39.02 -4.26
C LEU A 29 -53.54 38.38 -4.78
N ILE A 30 -52.75 39.11 -5.58
CA ILE A 30 -51.59 38.54 -6.27
C ILE A 30 -50.34 38.46 -5.42
N VAL A 31 -50.09 39.46 -4.55
CA VAL A 31 -48.87 39.48 -3.75
C VAL A 31 -48.77 38.25 -2.83
N PRO A 32 -49.81 37.84 -2.07
CA PRO A 32 -49.71 36.65 -1.22
C PRO A 32 -49.51 35.37 -2.01
N ILE A 33 -50.19 35.23 -3.15
CA ILE A 33 -50.06 34.06 -4.04
C ILE A 33 -48.65 34.00 -4.59
N SER A 34 -48.09 35.13 -5.00
CA SER A 34 -46.73 35.21 -5.56
C SER A 34 -45.67 34.88 -4.51
N VAL A 35 -45.81 35.39 -3.28
CA VAL A 35 -44.91 35.07 -2.16
C VAL A 35 -44.99 33.59 -1.81
N ARG A 36 -46.20 33.02 -1.77
CA ARG A 36 -46.39 31.59 -1.52
C ARG A 36 -45.72 30.75 -2.59
N LEU A 37 -45.97 31.03 -3.87
CA LEU A 37 -45.35 30.30 -4.98
C LEU A 37 -43.83 30.46 -5.04
N ALA A 38 -43.29 31.61 -4.60
CA ALA A 38 -41.85 31.83 -4.52
C ALA A 38 -41.20 31.10 -3.33
N GLN A 39 -41.96 30.83 -2.27
CA GLN A 39 -41.51 30.10 -1.09
C GLN A 39 -41.78 28.59 -1.18
N ASP A 40 -42.71 28.17 -2.03
CA ASP A 40 -42.92 26.76 -2.34
C ASP A 40 -41.67 26.25 -3.07
N SER A 41 -40.81 25.55 -2.32
CA SER A 41 -39.66 24.85 -2.86
C SER A 41 -40.12 23.99 -4.04
N THR A 42 -39.56 24.20 -5.23
CA THR A 42 -39.66 23.22 -6.32
C THR A 42 -38.99 21.93 -5.84
N GLU A 43 -39.75 21.06 -5.18
CA GLU A 43 -39.31 19.70 -4.91
C GLU A 43 -39.22 19.00 -6.27
N ASN A 44 -38.00 18.86 -6.79
CA ASN A 44 -37.71 17.88 -7.83
C ASN A 44 -37.86 16.49 -7.22
N ARG A 45 -39.10 15.99 -7.11
CA ARG A 45 -39.35 14.56 -6.90
C ARG A 45 -39.09 13.84 -8.21
N SER A 46 -37.81 13.64 -8.50
CA SER A 46 -37.42 12.71 -9.55
C SER A 46 -37.75 11.31 -9.07
N SER A 47 -38.81 10.70 -9.61
CA SER A 47 -39.06 9.26 -9.51
C SER A 47 -38.11 8.47 -10.42
N ALA A 48 -36.84 8.89 -10.53
CA ALA A 48 -35.82 8.20 -11.28
C ALA A 48 -35.43 6.94 -10.51
N ALA A 49 -36.27 5.91 -10.66
CA ALA A 49 -36.17 4.57 -10.07
C ALA A 49 -35.92 4.56 -8.55
N GLU A 50 -36.89 4.06 -7.79
CA GLU A 50 -36.52 3.31 -6.59
C GLU A 50 -35.45 2.30 -7.02
N GLU A 51 -34.25 2.43 -6.45
CA GLU A 51 -33.16 1.50 -6.70
C GLU A 51 -33.68 0.13 -6.25
N ILE A 52 -34.09 -0.70 -7.22
CA ILE A 52 -34.52 -2.06 -6.93
C ILE A 52 -33.33 -2.68 -6.19
N PRO A 53 -33.51 -3.17 -4.94
CA PRO A 53 -32.42 -3.84 -4.26
C PRO A 53 -31.93 -4.93 -5.19
N VAL A 54 -30.67 -4.89 -5.57
CA VAL A 54 -30.07 -5.90 -6.44
C VAL A 54 -30.34 -7.23 -5.77
N VAL A 55 -31.24 -8.04 -6.35
CA VAL A 55 -31.51 -9.39 -5.87
C VAL A 55 -30.30 -10.22 -6.25
N ILE A 56 -29.28 -10.19 -5.41
CA ILE A 56 -28.11 -11.04 -5.55
C ILE A 56 -28.60 -12.44 -5.18
N PRO A 57 -28.63 -13.41 -6.11
CA PRO A 57 -28.96 -14.78 -5.76
C PRO A 57 -28.02 -15.24 -4.63
N PRO A 58 -28.53 -16.06 -3.69
CA PRO A 58 -27.70 -16.52 -2.58
C PRO A 58 -26.43 -17.18 -3.11
N PRO A 59 -25.28 -17.00 -2.44
CA PRO A 59 -24.03 -17.67 -2.79
C PRO A 59 -24.24 -19.18 -2.97
N ASN A 60 -23.87 -19.72 -4.13
CA ASN A 60 -24.00 -21.14 -4.44
C ASN A 60 -22.70 -21.89 -4.12
N TYR A 61 -22.46 -22.19 -2.85
CA TYR A 61 -21.27 -22.92 -2.43
C TYR A 61 -21.31 -24.40 -2.80
N PRO A 62 -20.16 -25.02 -3.12
CA PRO A 62 -20.07 -26.48 -3.26
C PRO A 62 -20.53 -27.21 -1.99
N ALA A 63 -21.29 -28.29 -2.17
CA ALA A 63 -21.76 -29.11 -1.05
C ALA A 63 -20.64 -29.96 -0.42
N VAL A 64 -19.63 -30.31 -1.22
CA VAL A 64 -18.48 -31.12 -0.79
C VAL A 64 -17.44 -30.22 -0.10
N ALA A 65 -16.68 -30.77 0.85
CA ALA A 65 -15.58 -30.04 1.47
C ALA A 65 -14.50 -29.67 0.45
N PRO A 66 -13.82 -28.51 0.61
CA PRO A 66 -12.68 -28.17 -0.22
C PRO A 66 -11.54 -29.17 -0.04
N SER A 67 -10.68 -29.29 -1.05
CA SER A 67 -9.39 -29.99 -0.94
C SER A 67 -8.28 -29.11 -1.49
N ILE A 68 -7.06 -29.24 -0.97
CA ILE A 68 -5.87 -28.62 -1.55
C ILE A 68 -4.91 -29.75 -1.94
N ASP A 69 -4.76 -29.95 -3.25
CA ASP A 69 -3.92 -31.01 -3.81
C ASP A 69 -2.48 -30.52 -3.96
N ARG A 70 -2.30 -29.25 -4.34
CA ARG A 70 -0.98 -28.67 -4.59
C ARG A 70 -0.95 -27.16 -4.39
N VAL A 71 0.14 -26.67 -3.84
CA VAL A 71 0.59 -25.28 -3.97
C VAL A 71 1.79 -25.29 -4.90
N ASN A 72 1.73 -24.55 -6.01
CA ASN A 72 2.75 -24.61 -7.08
C ASN A 72 4.15 -24.16 -6.60
N THR A 73 4.21 -23.18 -5.70
CA THR A 73 5.42 -22.67 -5.07
C THR A 73 5.31 -22.83 -3.57
N PHE A 74 6.25 -23.55 -2.97
CA PHE A 74 6.34 -23.72 -1.53
C PHE A 74 7.31 -22.73 -0.88
N PHE A 75 7.83 -21.76 -1.65
CA PHE A 75 8.66 -20.68 -1.16
C PHE A 75 8.41 -19.39 -1.96
N GLY A 76 8.68 -18.24 -1.36
CA GLY A 76 8.48 -16.94 -2.00
C GLY A 76 8.69 -15.77 -1.05
N LYS A 77 8.47 -14.55 -1.55
CA LYS A 77 8.41 -13.31 -0.76
C LYS A 77 7.04 -12.65 -0.88
N THR A 78 6.76 -11.72 0.01
CA THR A 78 5.58 -10.85 -0.06
C THR A 78 5.41 -10.25 -1.46
N GLY A 79 4.19 -10.31 -2.00
CA GLY A 79 3.84 -9.84 -3.34
C GLY A 79 3.96 -10.89 -4.45
N ASP A 80 4.71 -11.98 -4.25
CA ASP A 80 4.74 -13.09 -5.22
C ASP A 80 3.37 -13.75 -5.31
N THR A 81 3.01 -14.25 -6.48
CA THR A 81 1.74 -14.97 -6.68
C THR A 81 1.95 -16.47 -6.52
N ILE A 82 1.17 -17.08 -5.63
CA ILE A 82 1.09 -18.54 -5.49
C ILE A 82 -0.20 -19.04 -6.13
N VAL A 83 -0.14 -20.26 -6.67
CA VAL A 83 -1.27 -20.96 -7.29
C VAL A 83 -1.59 -22.18 -6.45
N ILE A 84 -2.83 -22.24 -5.98
CA ILE A 84 -3.36 -23.31 -5.14
C ILE A 84 -4.35 -24.10 -5.99
N LEU A 85 -4.05 -25.38 -6.19
CA LEU A 85 -4.83 -26.33 -6.97
C LEU A 85 -5.58 -27.28 -6.05
N GLY A 86 -6.83 -27.58 -6.38
CA GLY A 86 -7.62 -28.58 -5.71
C GLY A 86 -9.06 -28.58 -6.22
N ALA A 87 -10.03 -28.72 -5.31
CA ALA A 87 -11.43 -28.83 -5.67
C ALA A 87 -12.37 -28.18 -4.65
N ASN A 88 -13.60 -27.91 -5.11
CA ASN A 88 -14.74 -27.41 -4.32
C ASN A 88 -14.51 -26.03 -3.68
N TYR A 89 -13.82 -25.14 -4.40
CA TYR A 89 -13.69 -23.74 -3.98
C TYR A 89 -14.88 -22.86 -4.37
N GLY A 90 -15.72 -23.34 -5.31
CA GLY A 90 -16.79 -22.57 -5.92
C GLY A 90 -16.28 -21.66 -7.04
N ASP A 91 -17.18 -21.28 -7.94
CA ASP A 91 -16.85 -20.43 -9.10
C ASP A 91 -16.53 -18.98 -8.70
N TYR A 92 -16.96 -18.57 -7.49
CA TYR A 92 -16.74 -17.25 -6.93
C TYR A 92 -16.35 -17.34 -5.46
N GLN A 93 -15.58 -16.36 -4.99
CA GLN A 93 -15.12 -16.30 -3.61
C GLN A 93 -16.28 -16.16 -2.61
N TRP A 94 -17.23 -15.26 -2.87
CA TRP A 94 -18.27 -14.85 -1.92
C TRP A 94 -17.72 -14.62 -0.50
N GLY A 95 -18.23 -15.35 0.51
CA GLY A 95 -17.76 -15.30 1.90
C GLY A 95 -16.59 -16.24 2.21
N SER A 96 -16.05 -16.93 1.20
CA SER A 96 -14.89 -17.82 1.36
C SER A 96 -13.61 -17.03 1.58
N ARG A 97 -12.70 -17.61 2.36
CA ARG A 97 -11.45 -16.98 2.77
C ARG A 97 -10.28 -17.86 2.40
N ILE A 98 -9.17 -17.24 2.05
CA ILE A 98 -7.91 -17.94 1.78
C ILE A 98 -6.83 -17.37 2.68
N TYR A 99 -5.99 -18.25 3.20
CA TYR A 99 -4.96 -17.92 4.17
C TYR A 99 -3.62 -18.37 3.62
N VAL A 100 -2.65 -17.48 3.63
CA VAL A 100 -1.32 -17.68 3.03
C VAL A 100 -0.27 -17.25 4.02
N GLY A 101 0.59 -18.17 4.46
CA GLY A 101 1.64 -17.85 5.43
C GLY A 101 1.06 -17.41 6.79
N ASN A 102 0.04 -18.14 7.26
CA ASN A 102 -0.66 -17.92 8.53
C ASN A 102 -1.47 -16.61 8.66
N ILE A 103 -1.76 -15.91 7.57
CA ILE A 103 -2.58 -14.69 7.58
C ILE A 103 -3.69 -14.79 6.53
N GLU A 104 -4.85 -14.19 6.82
CA GLU A 104 -5.95 -14.08 5.87
C GLU A 104 -5.52 -13.16 4.71
N ALA A 105 -5.61 -13.66 3.47
CA ALA A 105 -5.31 -12.84 2.31
C ALA A 105 -6.43 -11.81 2.12
N PRO A 106 -6.10 -10.52 2.04
CA PRO A 106 -7.11 -9.50 1.80
C PRO A 106 -7.61 -9.60 0.35
N LYS A 107 -8.78 -9.02 0.07
CA LYS A 107 -9.50 -9.22 -1.20
C LYS A 107 -8.68 -8.81 -2.43
N GLU A 108 -7.88 -7.75 -2.30
CA GLU A 108 -6.98 -7.23 -3.31
C GLU A 108 -5.79 -8.16 -3.65
N SER A 109 -5.44 -9.08 -2.75
CA SER A 109 -4.40 -10.07 -2.99
C SER A 109 -4.92 -11.29 -3.75
N VAL A 110 -6.24 -11.50 -3.81
CA VAL A 110 -6.85 -12.58 -4.59
C VAL A 110 -6.88 -12.16 -6.07
N VAL A 111 -5.99 -12.75 -6.86
CA VAL A 111 -5.86 -12.48 -8.30
C VAL A 111 -6.93 -13.24 -9.07
N ARG A 112 -7.20 -14.48 -8.69
CA ARG A 112 -8.17 -15.35 -9.34
C ARG A 112 -8.82 -16.31 -8.35
N TRP A 113 -10.12 -16.49 -8.50
CA TRP A 113 -10.89 -17.52 -7.81
C TRP A 113 -11.65 -18.36 -8.83
N SER A 114 -11.61 -19.68 -8.67
CA SER A 114 -12.40 -20.63 -9.46
C SER A 114 -12.51 -21.94 -8.68
N ASN A 115 -13.39 -22.85 -9.12
CA ASN A 115 -13.71 -24.06 -8.37
C ASN A 115 -12.50 -24.98 -8.07
N ASN A 116 -11.44 -24.90 -8.88
CA ASN A 116 -10.26 -25.77 -8.79
C ASN A 116 -8.91 -25.04 -8.75
N ILE A 117 -8.89 -23.72 -8.96
CA ILE A 117 -7.66 -22.90 -8.99
C ILE A 117 -7.90 -21.61 -8.23
N LEU A 118 -7.01 -21.32 -7.29
CA LEU A 118 -6.90 -20.03 -6.61
C LEU A 118 -5.53 -19.43 -6.92
N GLU A 119 -5.51 -18.18 -7.39
CA GLU A 119 -4.27 -17.42 -7.54
C GLU A 119 -4.31 -16.28 -6.54
N VAL A 120 -3.31 -16.25 -5.65
CA VAL A 120 -3.27 -15.28 -4.55
C VAL A 120 -1.85 -14.76 -4.37
N LYS A 121 -1.72 -13.45 -4.18
CA LYS A 121 -0.46 -12.81 -3.80
C LYS A 121 -0.17 -13.09 -2.33
N ILE A 122 1.10 -13.36 -2.00
CA ILE A 122 1.56 -13.49 -0.62
C ILE A 122 1.35 -12.12 0.06
N PRO A 123 0.45 -12.03 1.07
CA PRO A 123 0.06 -10.76 1.66
C PRO A 123 1.13 -10.19 2.59
N ASP A 124 1.07 -8.88 2.82
CA ASP A 124 1.89 -8.21 3.83
C ASP A 124 1.65 -8.84 5.20
N GLY A 125 2.73 -9.02 5.96
CA GLY A 125 2.62 -9.63 7.29
C GLY A 125 2.76 -11.15 7.33
N ALA A 126 2.65 -11.83 6.19
CA ALA A 126 2.78 -13.28 6.10
C ALA A 126 4.11 -13.79 6.68
N ARG A 127 4.09 -15.02 7.20
CA ARG A 127 5.26 -15.73 7.74
C ARG A 127 5.35 -17.12 7.16
N THR A 128 6.53 -17.73 7.26
CA THR A 128 6.69 -19.16 6.98
C THR A 128 5.64 -19.95 7.75
N GLY A 129 4.88 -20.80 7.05
CA GLY A 129 3.76 -21.51 7.66
C GLY A 129 2.71 -22.03 6.69
N GLY A 130 1.50 -22.23 7.21
CA GLY A 130 0.43 -22.93 6.50
C GLY A 130 -0.23 -22.10 5.41
N VAL A 131 -0.80 -22.83 4.45
CA VAL A 131 -1.74 -22.32 3.44
C VAL A 131 -3.03 -23.10 3.58
N TRP A 132 -4.17 -22.42 3.69
CA TRP A 132 -5.48 -23.07 3.80
C TRP A 132 -6.58 -22.20 3.22
N VAL A 133 -7.72 -22.83 2.91
CA VAL A 133 -8.92 -22.15 2.41
C VAL A 133 -10.12 -22.57 3.27
N VAL A 134 -11.01 -21.62 3.52
CA VAL A 134 -12.28 -21.82 4.21
C VAL A 134 -13.40 -21.48 3.25
N VAL A 135 -14.18 -22.48 2.86
CA VAL A 135 -15.32 -22.36 1.93
C VAL A 135 -16.56 -22.81 2.67
N ASN A 136 -17.56 -21.93 2.83
CA ASN A 136 -18.80 -22.24 3.54
C ASN A 136 -18.57 -22.94 4.91
N SER A 137 -17.68 -22.37 5.72
CA SER A 137 -17.28 -22.89 7.04
C SER A 137 -16.56 -24.25 7.03
N LYS A 138 -16.12 -24.75 5.87
CA LYS A 138 -15.30 -25.96 5.74
C LYS A 138 -13.87 -25.58 5.39
N GLU A 139 -12.92 -26.03 6.19
CA GLU A 139 -11.49 -25.77 5.99
C GLU A 139 -10.83 -26.90 5.19
N ALA A 140 -9.96 -26.53 4.26
CA ALA A 140 -8.97 -27.42 3.67
C ALA A 140 -7.58 -26.81 3.83
N ARG A 141 -6.67 -27.58 4.40
CA ARG A 141 -5.29 -27.18 4.66
C ARG A 141 -4.34 -27.96 3.78
N TRP A 142 -3.37 -27.27 3.20
CA TRP A 142 -2.31 -27.93 2.47
C TRP A 142 -1.38 -28.65 3.46
N ASN A 143 -0.97 -29.89 3.14
CA ASN A 143 -0.07 -30.69 3.99
C ASN A 143 1.41 -30.25 3.91
N GLY A 144 1.68 -29.08 3.32
CA GLY A 144 3.02 -28.50 3.23
C GLY A 144 3.15 -27.21 4.03
N SER A 145 4.33 -26.60 3.95
CA SER A 145 4.61 -25.29 4.54
C SER A 145 5.14 -24.36 3.45
N LEU A 146 4.61 -23.15 3.40
CA LEU A 146 5.11 -22.06 2.59
C LEU A 146 6.32 -21.45 3.31
N LEU A 147 7.48 -21.49 2.67
CA LEU A 147 8.74 -20.95 3.17
C LEU A 147 8.90 -19.52 2.67
N LEU A 148 8.73 -18.54 3.56
CA LEU A 148 8.90 -17.15 3.19
C LEU A 148 10.33 -16.68 3.46
N TYR A 149 10.94 -16.08 2.44
CA TYR A 149 12.09 -15.21 2.64
C TYR A 149 11.59 -13.77 2.60
N ASP A 150 11.87 -13.05 3.66
CA ASP A 150 11.30 -11.72 3.85
C ASP A 150 12.29 -10.66 3.40
N VAL A 151 12.22 -10.23 2.15
CA VAL A 151 13.04 -9.10 1.65
C VAL A 151 12.87 -7.85 2.50
N ALA A 152 11.65 -7.60 2.98
CA ALA A 152 11.28 -6.40 3.71
C ALA A 152 11.61 -6.46 5.21
N ARG A 153 11.96 -7.63 5.76
CA ARG A 153 12.42 -7.80 7.15
C ARG A 153 13.82 -8.38 7.28
N SER A 154 14.37 -8.98 6.23
CA SER A 154 15.77 -9.41 6.19
C SER A 154 16.68 -8.21 6.32
N ALA A 155 17.81 -8.42 7.01
CA ALA A 155 18.85 -7.42 7.04
C ALA A 155 19.33 -7.16 5.60
N GLN A 156 19.50 -5.90 5.23
CA GLN A 156 20.07 -5.52 3.95
C GLN A 156 21.29 -4.66 4.21
N ILE A 157 22.25 -4.71 3.28
CA ILE A 157 23.43 -3.84 3.25
C ILE A 157 23.53 -3.24 1.86
N GLY A 158 23.85 -1.95 1.77
CA GLY A 158 23.90 -1.27 0.48
C GLY A 158 24.75 -0.01 0.48
N LEU A 159 25.05 0.46 -0.73
CA LEU A 159 25.72 1.72 -0.99
C LEU A 159 24.70 2.75 -1.48
N GLN A 160 24.76 3.96 -0.92
CA GLN A 160 23.98 5.11 -1.37
C GLN A 160 24.93 6.19 -1.87
N LYS A 161 24.78 6.62 -3.12
CA LYS A 161 25.46 7.81 -3.66
C LYS A 161 24.86 9.07 -3.01
N ILE A 162 25.70 9.97 -2.53
CA ILE A 162 25.29 11.32 -2.06
C ILE A 162 25.72 12.36 -3.09
N THR A 163 27.00 12.32 -3.47
CA THR A 163 27.56 13.14 -4.54
C THR A 163 28.34 12.25 -5.52
N ASN A 164 28.97 12.85 -6.52
CA ASN A 164 29.86 12.09 -7.42
C ASN A 164 31.09 11.51 -6.72
N ASN A 165 31.48 12.09 -5.57
CA ASN A 165 32.69 11.72 -4.87
C ASN A 165 32.44 11.12 -3.48
N THR A 166 31.21 11.18 -2.99
CA THR A 166 30.86 10.73 -1.64
C THR A 166 29.59 9.90 -1.61
N GLY A 167 29.51 9.00 -0.65
CA GLY A 167 28.28 8.27 -0.36
C GLY A 167 28.35 7.54 0.97
N ARG A 168 27.38 6.66 1.20
CA ARG A 168 27.19 5.94 2.46
C ARG A 168 27.08 4.44 2.26
N LEU A 169 27.72 3.69 3.13
CA LEU A 169 27.39 2.31 3.41
C LEU A 169 26.28 2.30 4.48
N TYR A 170 25.15 1.66 4.20
CA TYR A 170 24.01 1.61 5.10
C TYR A 170 23.52 0.18 5.31
N LEU A 171 22.82 -0.02 6.42
CA LEU A 171 22.06 -1.23 6.73
C LEU A 171 20.57 -0.91 6.82
N ILE A 172 19.73 -1.87 6.42
CA ILE A 172 18.27 -1.82 6.61
C ILE A 172 17.83 -3.08 7.38
N ASN A 173 16.89 -2.96 8.32
CA ASN A 173 16.35 -4.05 9.14
C ASN A 173 17.40 -4.93 9.82
N ALA A 174 18.55 -4.34 10.16
CA ALA A 174 19.70 -5.05 10.68
C ALA A 174 19.98 -4.70 12.15
N THR A 175 18.95 -4.32 12.93
CA THR A 175 19.09 -3.82 14.31
C THR A 175 19.74 -4.82 15.27
N GLY A 176 19.68 -6.12 14.96
CA GLY A 176 20.37 -7.17 15.72
C GLY A 176 21.87 -7.33 15.40
N THR A 177 22.42 -6.55 14.46
CA THR A 177 23.84 -6.64 14.08
C THR A 177 24.72 -6.05 15.17
N LYS A 178 25.70 -6.84 15.64
CA LYS A 178 26.72 -6.41 16.59
C LYS A 178 28.10 -6.29 15.94
N SER A 179 28.39 -7.12 14.95
CA SER A 179 29.63 -7.06 14.18
C SER A 179 29.41 -7.54 12.76
N GLY A 180 30.37 -7.29 11.89
CA GLY A 180 30.28 -7.69 10.50
C GLY A 180 31.57 -7.51 9.74
N MET A 181 31.52 -7.95 8.49
CA MET A 181 32.58 -7.73 7.52
C MET A 181 31.94 -7.32 6.20
N VAL A 182 32.53 -6.34 5.53
CA VAL A 182 32.16 -5.92 4.18
C VAL A 182 33.40 -5.89 3.31
N GLU A 183 33.31 -6.46 2.12
CA GLU A 183 34.34 -6.39 1.10
C GLU A 183 33.80 -5.60 -0.09
N ILE A 184 34.47 -4.50 -0.41
CA ILE A 184 34.04 -3.55 -1.44
C ILE A 184 35.10 -3.50 -2.53
N SER A 185 34.69 -3.74 -3.77
CA SER A 185 35.52 -3.53 -4.95
C SER A 185 35.38 -2.09 -5.46
N TYR A 186 36.47 -1.54 -6.00
CA TYR A 186 36.51 -0.19 -6.54
C TYR A 186 37.52 -0.09 -7.69
N VAL A 187 37.32 0.88 -8.59
CA VAL A 187 38.17 1.05 -9.79
C VAL A 187 39.29 2.08 -9.55
N SER A 188 38.96 3.23 -8.96
CA SER A 188 39.87 4.38 -8.84
C SER A 188 40.31 4.65 -7.41
N GLU A 189 41.52 5.19 -7.25
CA GLU A 189 42.07 5.61 -5.96
C GLU A 189 42.22 7.14 -5.91
N PRO A 190 42.16 7.76 -4.71
CA PRO A 190 41.99 7.12 -3.41
C PRO A 190 40.52 6.70 -3.14
N PHE A 191 40.32 5.49 -2.65
CA PHE A 191 39.05 5.05 -2.06
C PHE A 191 39.24 4.92 -0.55
N SER A 192 38.33 5.50 0.23
CA SER A 192 38.36 5.37 1.69
C SER A 192 36.97 5.19 2.26
N LEU A 193 36.89 4.39 3.33
CA LEU A 193 35.71 4.31 4.19
C LEU A 193 36.03 4.95 5.54
N ILE A 194 35.10 5.75 6.03
CA ILE A 194 35.18 6.42 7.32
C ILE A 194 33.97 5.96 8.15
N PRO A 195 34.16 5.33 9.31
CA PRO A 195 33.06 4.81 10.11
C PRO A 195 32.18 5.96 10.66
N GLN A 196 30.88 5.70 10.76
CA GLN A 196 29.94 6.59 11.44
C GLN A 196 30.12 6.48 12.97
N GLN A 197 29.66 7.48 13.72
CA GLN A 197 29.61 7.42 15.17
C GLN A 197 28.90 6.14 15.67
N GLY A 198 29.54 5.42 16.59
CA GLY A 198 29.02 4.16 17.14
C GLY A 198 29.42 2.91 16.36
N VAL A 199 30.18 3.05 15.27
CA VAL A 199 30.80 1.96 14.52
C VAL A 199 32.32 2.07 14.63
N THR A 200 32.98 0.96 14.94
CA THR A 200 34.44 0.88 15.03
C THR A 200 34.95 -0.12 13.99
N PHE A 201 35.88 0.31 13.15
CA PHE A 201 36.56 -0.58 12.22
C PHE A 201 37.72 -1.29 12.93
N ILE A 202 37.63 -2.61 13.00
CA ILE A 202 38.63 -3.47 13.62
C ILE A 202 39.80 -3.71 12.66
N SER A 203 39.50 -3.87 11.36
CA SER A 203 40.53 -3.95 10.32
C SER A 203 40.06 -3.29 9.03
N GLN A 204 41.04 -2.77 8.28
CA GLN A 204 40.88 -2.27 6.91
C GLN A 204 42.04 -2.83 6.08
N GLU A 205 41.74 -3.79 5.22
CA GLU A 205 42.72 -4.58 4.48
C GLU A 205 42.52 -4.33 2.98
N PRO A 206 43.23 -3.36 2.38
CA PRO A 206 43.23 -3.19 0.94
C PRO A 206 43.95 -4.37 0.28
N SER A 207 43.41 -4.88 -0.81
CA SER A 207 44.05 -5.92 -1.61
C SER A 207 43.69 -5.75 -3.09
N THR A 208 44.38 -6.50 -3.94
CA THR A 208 44.13 -6.50 -5.39
C THR A 208 44.19 -7.93 -5.88
N ASP A 209 43.28 -8.30 -6.77
CA ASP A 209 43.26 -9.58 -7.47
C ASP A 209 43.11 -9.38 -8.97
N SER A 210 42.91 -10.45 -9.73
CA SER A 210 42.75 -10.39 -11.19
C SER A 210 41.50 -9.65 -11.65
N LEU A 211 40.54 -9.38 -10.76
CA LEU A 211 39.28 -8.69 -11.07
C LEU A 211 39.30 -7.21 -10.65
N GLY A 212 40.24 -6.81 -9.80
CA GLY A 212 40.47 -5.40 -9.49
C GLY A 212 40.93 -5.15 -8.06
N LYS A 213 40.78 -3.90 -7.63
CA LYS A 213 41.10 -3.46 -6.26
C LYS A 213 39.90 -3.70 -5.36
N LYS A 214 40.17 -4.09 -4.13
CA LYS A 214 39.16 -4.31 -3.10
C LYS A 214 39.64 -3.87 -1.73
N LEU A 215 38.70 -3.52 -0.88
CA LEU A 215 38.92 -3.17 0.52
C LEU A 215 38.01 -4.05 1.37
N LYS A 216 38.63 -4.88 2.20
CA LYS A 216 37.93 -5.66 3.22
C LYS A 216 37.94 -4.87 4.53
N VAL A 217 36.76 -4.65 5.11
CA VAL A 217 36.59 -3.95 6.37
C VAL A 217 35.87 -4.86 7.35
N SER A 218 36.48 -5.11 8.50
CA SER A 218 35.82 -5.77 9.63
C SER A 218 35.39 -4.70 10.63
N PHE A 219 34.17 -4.77 11.13
CA PHE A 219 33.62 -3.73 12.01
C PHE A 219 32.83 -4.29 13.20
N GLU A 220 32.77 -3.51 14.26
CA GLU A 220 31.91 -3.71 15.41
C GLU A 220 31.00 -2.49 15.61
N ILE A 221 29.77 -2.74 16.07
CA ILE A 221 28.77 -1.72 16.38
C ILE A 221 28.75 -1.57 17.90
N GLU A 222 29.29 -0.48 18.41
CA GLU A 222 29.35 -0.19 19.85
C GLU A 222 27.99 0.26 20.38
N ILE A 223 27.34 1.16 19.63
CA ILE A 223 26.02 1.70 19.95
C ILE A 223 24.99 0.97 19.08
N PRO A 224 23.97 0.31 19.67
CA PRO A 224 22.93 -0.35 18.90
C PRO A 224 22.34 0.56 17.82
N LEU A 225 22.15 0.00 16.62
CA LEU A 225 21.68 0.76 15.47
C LEU A 225 20.31 1.39 15.78
N PRO A 226 20.17 2.73 15.72
CA PRO A 226 19.07 3.46 16.34
C PRO A 226 17.75 3.36 15.57
N SER A 227 17.76 2.84 14.33
CA SER A 227 16.58 2.80 13.48
C SER A 227 16.62 1.61 12.50
N THR A 228 15.50 1.39 11.81
CA THR A 228 15.38 0.41 10.72
C THR A 228 16.34 0.69 9.57
N ARG A 229 16.88 1.91 9.40
CA ARG A 229 17.93 2.23 8.43
C ARG A 229 19.06 3.02 9.06
N SER A 230 20.22 2.40 9.18
CA SER A 230 21.38 2.98 9.87
C SER A 230 22.59 3.09 8.95
N VAL A 231 23.35 4.16 9.08
CA VAL A 231 24.58 4.40 8.30
C VAL A 231 25.74 3.75 9.05
N LEU A 232 26.51 2.89 8.37
CA LEU A 232 27.71 2.29 8.94
C LEU A 232 28.94 3.16 8.74
N ALA A 233 29.06 3.73 7.53
CA ALA A 233 30.24 4.46 7.12
C ALA A 233 29.92 5.41 5.96
N GLU A 234 30.73 6.44 5.82
CA GLU A 234 30.78 7.26 4.62
C GLU A 234 31.97 6.80 3.77
N TYR A 235 31.79 6.74 2.45
CA TYR A 235 32.87 6.47 1.53
C TYR A 235 33.23 7.72 0.74
N ASN A 236 34.52 7.89 0.47
CA ASN A 236 35.06 8.87 -0.47
C ASN A 236 35.68 8.15 -1.66
N TYR A 237 35.44 8.69 -2.86
CA TYR A 237 35.88 8.10 -4.11
C TYR A 237 36.12 9.19 -5.18
N PRO A 238 37.02 8.99 -6.17
CA PRO A 238 37.29 10.00 -7.19
C PRO A 238 36.15 10.22 -8.20
N GLY A 239 35.09 9.40 -8.16
CA GLY A 239 33.93 9.51 -9.06
C GLY A 239 34.14 8.87 -10.45
N LEU A 240 35.24 8.15 -10.65
CA LEU A 240 35.59 7.51 -11.92
C LEU A 240 35.50 5.98 -11.82
N GLY A 241 34.50 5.36 -12.41
CA GLY A 241 34.30 3.90 -12.37
C GLY A 241 33.38 3.44 -11.23
N ASN A 242 33.14 2.14 -11.13
CA ASN A 242 32.14 1.58 -10.21
C ASN A 242 32.74 1.26 -8.84
N ILE A 243 31.86 1.26 -7.83
CA ILE A 243 32.10 0.72 -6.49
C ILE A 243 31.01 -0.32 -6.25
N GLU A 244 31.38 -1.52 -5.82
CA GLU A 244 30.43 -2.62 -5.62
C GLU A 244 30.75 -3.39 -4.33
N ILE A 245 29.72 -3.75 -3.57
CA ILE A 245 29.86 -4.68 -2.44
C ILE A 245 29.95 -6.08 -3.03
N ILE A 246 31.10 -6.73 -2.88
CA ILE A 246 31.33 -8.08 -3.43
C ILE A 246 31.10 -9.17 -2.38
N ARG A 247 31.18 -8.82 -1.10
CA ARG A 247 30.84 -9.71 0.01
C ARG A 247 30.40 -8.89 1.22
N ALA A 248 29.44 -9.43 1.96
CA ALA A 248 29.06 -8.89 3.25
C ALA A 248 28.59 -10.00 4.19
N GLU A 249 28.89 -9.85 5.47
CA GLU A 249 28.48 -10.76 6.53
C GLU A 249 28.12 -9.91 7.75
N LEU A 250 26.96 -10.20 8.36
CA LEU A 250 26.48 -9.53 9.55
C LEU A 250 26.28 -10.58 10.64
N TYR A 251 26.68 -10.26 11.86
CA TYR A 251 26.63 -11.18 12.99
C TYR A 251 25.88 -10.55 14.16
N ASP A 252 25.09 -11.37 14.86
CA ASP A 252 24.43 -10.98 16.10
C ASP A 252 25.41 -10.98 17.29
N THR A 253 24.92 -10.61 18.48
CA THR A 253 25.70 -10.63 19.73
C THR A 253 26.28 -12.01 20.08
N ASN A 254 25.68 -13.09 19.58
CA ASN A 254 26.12 -14.46 19.79
C ASN A 254 27.04 -14.98 18.66
N ARG A 255 27.50 -14.09 17.76
CA ARG A 255 28.29 -14.42 16.56
C ARG A 255 27.55 -15.34 15.57
N ARG A 256 26.22 -15.36 15.59
CA ARG A 256 25.42 -16.07 14.59
C ARG A 256 25.29 -15.19 13.36
N LEU A 257 25.49 -15.79 12.19
CA LEU A 257 25.31 -15.11 10.92
C LEU A 257 23.83 -14.70 10.76
N LEU A 258 23.59 -13.43 10.49
CA LEU A 258 22.27 -12.90 10.18
C LEU A 258 21.97 -13.13 8.69
N PRO A 259 20.74 -13.55 8.35
CA PRO A 259 20.34 -13.67 6.96
C PRO A 259 20.27 -12.28 6.33
N ILE A 260 21.18 -12.03 5.39
CA ILE A 260 21.16 -10.82 4.58
C ILE A 260 20.42 -11.09 3.26
N PHE A 261 19.49 -10.21 2.91
CA PHE A 261 18.88 -10.24 1.59
C PHE A 261 19.67 -9.33 0.64
N SER A 262 20.08 -9.88 -0.50
CA SER A 262 20.79 -9.16 -1.55
C SER A 262 19.98 -9.19 -2.84
N ASP A 263 19.56 -8.02 -3.31
CA ASP A 263 18.85 -7.85 -4.58
C ASP A 263 19.25 -6.54 -5.24
N PRO A 264 20.00 -6.57 -6.36
CA PRO A 264 21.27 -7.28 -6.52
C PRO A 264 22.43 -6.52 -5.83
N LEU A 265 23.44 -7.26 -5.35
CA LEU A 265 24.69 -6.76 -4.72
C LEU A 265 25.54 -5.82 -5.62
N SER A 266 25.16 -5.65 -6.88
CA SER A 266 25.80 -4.70 -7.81
C SER A 266 24.96 -3.43 -7.92
N ILE A 267 25.04 -2.56 -6.91
CA ILE A 267 24.64 -1.16 -7.10
C ILE A 267 25.74 -0.51 -7.94
N LYS A 268 25.56 -0.50 -9.27
CA LYS A 268 26.36 0.36 -10.13
C LYS A 268 26.08 1.80 -9.74
N VAL A 269 26.95 2.38 -8.93
CA VAL A 269 27.04 3.84 -8.80
C VAL A 269 27.64 4.34 -10.11
N LYS A 270 26.77 4.51 -11.12
CA LYS A 270 27.18 5.15 -12.36
C LYS A 270 27.49 6.63 -12.08
N PRO A 271 28.44 7.23 -12.81
CA PRO A 271 28.74 8.66 -12.71
C PRO A 271 27.48 9.51 -12.81
#